data_AF-A0A3D1KZP2-F1
#
_entry.id   AF-A0A3D1KZP2-F1
#
_cell.length_a   1.000
_cell.length_b   1.000
_cell.length_c   1.000
_cell.angle_alpha   90.00
_cell.angle_beta   90.00
_cell.angle_gamma   90.00
#
_symmetry.space_group_name_H-M   'P 1'
#
loop_
_entity.id
_entity.type
_entity.pdbx_description
1 polymer ?
#
loop_
_entity_poly.entity_id
_entity_poly.type
_entity_poly.pdbx_seq_one_letter_code
_entity_poly.pdbx_strand_id
1 'polypeptide(L)'
;MPSSNDYTQLLPEIAAVKSEEIRKPNIPFDIFLQESENLFQWCKDDREMLEKCGLDVSLIDKLPLLSGACREAQARWVKENKTKKEAENIWRKEYPVALNLKNELIHDFRFAFRKNPELLSKIANIEKGNSYADFVQDLNDLSVLGIANLALLTKAGRTRESLENAALLANRVAELLATVNSEKQINAGFLEIRNKAYTLLKNAVDEIRECGRFVFWRNPERLKGYSSAYWQARNAKRPAEKPAGTPTN
;
A
#
# COMPACT_ATOMS: atom_id res chain seq x y z
N MET A 1 21.56 -5.09 -18.35
CA MET A 1 22.07 -5.49 -17.02
C MET A 1 20.89 -6.01 -16.20
N PRO A 2 21.07 -6.90 -15.20
CA PRO A 2 19.96 -7.36 -14.39
C PRO A 2 19.42 -6.19 -13.54
N SER A 3 18.10 -6.01 -13.52
CA SER A 3 17.40 -4.92 -12.81
C SER A 3 17.80 -4.78 -11.32
N SER A 4 18.23 -5.89 -10.70
CA SER A 4 18.71 -5.92 -9.31
C SER A 4 20.04 -5.16 -9.10
N ASN A 5 20.94 -5.21 -10.09
CA ASN A 5 22.19 -4.45 -10.05
C ASN A 5 21.92 -2.95 -10.21
N ASP A 6 21.05 -2.60 -11.17
CA ASP A 6 20.63 -1.22 -11.44
C ASP A 6 20.00 -0.58 -10.20
N TYR A 7 19.13 -1.33 -9.51
CA TYR A 7 18.53 -0.92 -8.24
C TYR A 7 19.56 -0.66 -7.15
N THR A 8 20.51 -1.57 -6.97
CA THR A 8 21.53 -1.45 -5.92
C THR A 8 22.43 -0.24 -6.17
N GLN A 9 22.78 0.00 -7.42
CA GLN A 9 23.58 1.15 -7.84
C GLN A 9 22.85 2.48 -7.59
N LEU A 10 21.56 2.57 -7.93
CA LEU A 10 20.78 3.80 -7.79
C LEU A 10 20.15 3.99 -6.41
N LEU A 11 20.25 3.01 -5.50
CA LEU A 11 19.61 3.09 -4.18
C LEU A 11 19.97 4.36 -3.40
N PRO A 12 21.22 4.86 -3.39
CA PRO A 12 21.56 6.12 -2.71
C PRO A 12 20.82 7.33 -3.32
N GLU A 13 20.76 7.42 -4.65
CA GLU A 13 20.04 8.49 -5.36
C GLU A 13 18.53 8.41 -5.11
N ILE A 14 17.98 7.19 -5.14
CA ILE A 14 16.57 6.93 -4.85
C ILE A 14 16.24 7.36 -3.42
N ALA A 15 17.06 6.97 -2.44
CA ALA A 15 16.81 7.30 -1.03
C ALA A 15 16.88 8.82 -0.76
N ALA A 16 17.73 9.54 -1.50
CA ALA A 16 17.94 10.98 -1.38
C ALA A 16 16.77 11.85 -1.90
N VAL A 17 15.84 11.28 -2.68
CA VAL A 17 14.63 11.99 -3.11
C VAL A 17 13.83 12.45 -1.89
N LYS A 18 13.56 13.75 -1.80
CA LYS A 18 12.84 14.35 -0.69
C LYS A 18 11.36 14.00 -0.72
N SER A 19 10.72 13.92 0.44
CA SER A 19 9.32 13.55 0.60
C SER A 19 8.36 14.45 -0.18
N GLU A 20 8.66 15.74 -0.29
CA GLU A 20 7.85 16.75 -0.98
C GLU A 20 7.90 16.60 -2.51
N GLU A 21 8.96 15.99 -3.04
CA GLU A 21 9.18 15.80 -4.47
C GLU A 21 8.58 14.48 -4.97
N ILE A 22 8.17 13.58 -4.07
CA ILE A 22 7.68 12.25 -4.41
C ILE A 22 6.41 12.34 -5.25
N ARG A 23 6.51 11.85 -6.48
CA ARG A 23 5.40 11.70 -7.42
C ARG A 23 4.81 10.30 -7.30
N LYS A 24 3.49 10.21 -7.49
CA LYS A 24 2.76 8.94 -7.57
C LYS A 24 2.49 8.59 -9.05
N PRO A 25 2.62 7.32 -9.46
CA PRO A 25 2.24 6.91 -10.81
C PRO A 25 0.79 7.27 -11.13
N ASN A 26 0.58 7.99 -12.23
CA ASN A 26 -0.74 8.38 -12.74
C ASN A 26 -1.22 7.54 -13.94
N ILE A 27 -0.39 6.57 -14.35
CA ILE A 27 -0.68 5.57 -15.38
C ILE A 27 -0.22 4.19 -14.88
N PRO A 28 -0.67 3.07 -15.49
CA PRO A 28 -0.19 1.75 -15.15
C PRO A 28 1.35 1.64 -15.24
N PHE A 29 1.95 0.98 -14.25
CA PHE A 29 3.40 1.01 -14.04
C PHE A 29 4.18 0.29 -15.14
N ASP A 30 3.65 -0.84 -15.60
CA ASP A 30 4.12 -1.60 -16.75
C ASP A 30 4.14 -0.77 -18.02
N ILE A 31 3.06 -0.01 -18.27
CA ILE A 31 2.96 0.89 -19.41
C ILE A 31 4.01 2.00 -19.32
N PHE A 32 4.17 2.63 -18.15
CA PHE A 32 5.16 3.69 -17.96
C PHE A 32 6.60 3.20 -18.19
N LEU A 33 6.96 2.03 -17.65
CA LEU A 33 8.27 1.44 -17.87
C LEU A 33 8.50 1.13 -19.35
N GLN A 34 7.52 0.53 -20.03
CA GLN A 34 7.64 0.23 -21.45
C GLN A 34 7.78 1.50 -22.30
N GLU A 35 6.99 2.54 -22.00
CA GLU A 35 7.12 3.83 -22.67
C GLU A 35 8.50 4.48 -22.43
N SER A 36 9.10 4.29 -21.26
CA SER A 36 10.43 4.80 -20.93
C SER A 36 11.53 4.10 -21.73
N GLU A 37 11.44 2.77 -21.89
CA GLU A 37 12.37 2.01 -22.73
C GLU A 37 12.20 2.35 -24.21
N ASN A 38 10.96 2.53 -24.67
CA ASN A 38 10.69 2.99 -26.03
C ASN A 38 11.31 4.37 -26.28
N LEU A 39 11.14 5.31 -25.33
CA LEU A 39 11.72 6.65 -25.40
C LEU A 39 13.25 6.59 -25.55
N PHE A 40 13.93 5.72 -24.80
CA PHE A 40 15.37 5.52 -24.95
C PHE A 40 15.75 5.12 -26.38
N GLN A 41 14.99 4.24 -27.04
CA GLN A 41 15.26 3.88 -28.43
C GLN A 41 15.10 5.07 -29.39
N TRP A 42 14.04 5.87 -29.21
CA TRP A 42 13.84 7.10 -30.02
C TRP A 42 15.00 8.09 -29.85
N CYS A 43 15.49 8.27 -28.63
CA CYS A 43 16.56 9.22 -28.32
C CYS A 43 17.90 8.87 -28.98
N LYS A 44 18.14 7.62 -29.39
CA LYS A 44 19.41 7.22 -30.01
C LYS A 44 19.67 7.94 -31.31
N ASP A 45 18.67 8.02 -32.18
CA ASP A 45 18.80 8.69 -33.48
C ASP A 45 18.73 10.21 -33.36
N ASP A 46 18.10 10.71 -32.28
CA ASP A 46 17.82 12.14 -32.10
C ASP A 46 18.81 12.84 -31.15
N ARG A 47 19.82 12.11 -30.65
CA ARG A 47 20.74 12.54 -29.59
C ARG A 47 21.32 13.93 -29.83
N GLU A 48 21.87 14.15 -31.02
CA GLU A 48 22.49 15.44 -31.39
C GLU A 48 21.48 16.59 -31.43
N MET A 49 20.24 16.34 -31.88
CA MET A 49 19.22 17.39 -31.95
C MET A 49 18.71 17.76 -30.57
N LEU A 50 18.58 16.78 -29.69
CA LEU A 50 18.19 17.00 -28.30
C LEU A 50 19.30 17.74 -27.52
N GLU A 51 20.56 17.38 -27.72
CA GLU A 51 21.71 18.07 -27.12
C GLU A 51 21.77 19.54 -27.54
N LYS A 52 21.56 19.84 -28.83
CA LYS A 52 21.50 21.22 -29.35
C LYS A 52 20.37 22.06 -28.73
N CYS A 53 19.32 21.41 -28.23
CA CYS A 53 18.22 22.05 -27.52
C CYS A 53 18.52 22.30 -26.03
N GLY A 54 19.69 21.88 -25.55
CA GLY A 54 20.10 22.03 -24.16
C GLY A 54 19.75 20.85 -23.25
N LEU A 55 19.30 19.71 -23.80
CA LEU A 55 19.11 18.50 -22.99
C LEU A 55 20.46 17.98 -22.51
N ASP A 56 20.58 17.71 -21.20
CA ASP A 56 21.69 16.90 -20.70
C ASP A 56 21.54 15.46 -21.19
N VAL A 57 22.40 15.09 -22.14
CA VAL A 57 22.39 13.78 -22.79
C VAL A 57 22.68 12.65 -21.79
N SER A 58 23.28 12.95 -20.64
CA SER A 58 23.45 11.98 -19.55
C SER A 58 22.11 11.42 -19.05
N LEU A 59 21.01 12.17 -19.19
CA LEU A 59 19.66 11.70 -18.86
C LEU A 59 19.21 10.55 -19.78
N ILE A 60 19.55 10.63 -21.07
CA ILE A 60 19.25 9.57 -22.04
C ILE A 60 20.05 8.31 -21.68
N ASP A 61 21.33 8.47 -21.38
CA ASP A 61 22.22 7.37 -21.03
C ASP A 61 21.82 6.70 -19.69
N LYS A 62 21.23 7.47 -18.77
CA LYS A 62 20.68 6.97 -17.49
C LYS A 62 19.30 6.30 -17.61
N LEU A 63 18.54 6.49 -18.68
CA LEU A 63 17.18 5.94 -18.81
C LEU A 63 17.09 4.43 -18.59
N PRO A 64 17.97 3.59 -19.18
CA PRO A 64 17.92 2.14 -18.94
C PRO A 64 18.16 1.77 -17.48
N LEU A 65 19.13 2.45 -16.83
CA LEU A 65 19.47 2.23 -15.43
C LEU A 65 18.30 2.62 -14.51
N LEU A 66 17.72 3.81 -14.73
CA LEU A 66 16.54 4.29 -13.99
C LEU A 66 15.34 3.35 -14.19
N SER A 67 15.13 2.86 -15.41
CA SER A 67 14.05 1.92 -15.74
C SER A 67 14.24 0.57 -15.05
N GLY A 68 15.46 0.04 -15.03
CA GLY A 68 15.83 -1.19 -14.32
C GLY A 68 15.61 -1.08 -12.82
N ALA A 69 16.11 -0.01 -12.20
CA ALA A 69 15.93 0.24 -10.77
C ALA A 69 14.45 0.42 -10.38
N CYS A 70 13.70 1.16 -11.19
CA CYS A 70 12.26 1.38 -10.98
C CYS A 70 11.46 0.08 -11.11
N ARG A 71 11.80 -0.78 -12.07
CA ARG A 71 11.21 -2.12 -12.27
C ARG A 71 11.45 -3.04 -11.07
N GLU A 72 12.68 -3.08 -10.57
CA GLU A 72 13.03 -3.87 -9.39
C GLU A 72 12.31 -3.36 -8.13
N ALA A 73 12.27 -2.05 -7.92
CA ALA A 73 11.55 -1.45 -6.78
C ALA A 73 10.05 -1.81 -6.79
N GLN A 74 9.43 -1.81 -7.98
CA GLN A 74 8.06 -2.26 -8.16
C GLN A 74 7.89 -3.75 -7.86
N ALA A 75 8.79 -4.61 -8.33
CA ALA A 75 8.72 -6.05 -8.05
C ALA A 75 8.80 -6.34 -6.54
N ARG A 76 9.70 -5.66 -5.83
CA ARG A 76 9.83 -5.76 -4.37
C ARG A 76 8.58 -5.29 -3.65
N TRP A 77 8.03 -4.13 -4.02
CA TRP A 77 6.77 -3.68 -3.43
C TRP A 77 5.60 -4.62 -3.71
N VAL A 78 5.49 -5.18 -4.92
CA VAL A 78 4.44 -6.15 -5.28
C VAL A 78 4.55 -7.40 -4.42
N LYS A 79 5.76 -7.91 -4.19
CA LYS A 79 6.00 -9.07 -3.31
C LYS A 79 5.48 -8.78 -1.90
N GLU A 80 5.94 -7.71 -1.27
CA GLU A 80 5.53 -7.40 0.11
C GLU A 80 4.05 -7.01 0.22
N ASN A 81 3.47 -6.44 -0.83
CA ASN A 81 2.04 -6.14 -0.87
C ASN A 81 1.17 -7.41 -0.89
N LYS A 82 1.69 -8.54 -1.41
CA LYS A 82 1.00 -9.83 -1.32
C LYS A 82 1.04 -10.35 0.12
N THR A 83 2.21 -10.35 0.76
CA THR A 83 2.38 -10.76 2.17
C THR A 83 1.44 -9.97 3.10
N LYS A 84 1.42 -8.64 2.95
CA LYS A 84 0.51 -7.76 3.69
C LYS A 84 -0.96 -8.16 3.49
N LYS A 85 -1.39 -8.38 2.25
CA LYS A 85 -2.78 -8.79 1.95
C LYS A 85 -3.12 -10.14 2.54
N GLU A 86 -2.18 -11.07 2.60
CA GLU A 86 -2.39 -12.37 3.23
C GLU A 86 -2.62 -12.21 4.74
N ALA A 87 -1.79 -11.43 5.43
CA ALA A 87 -1.98 -11.12 6.86
C ALA A 87 -3.33 -10.43 7.13
N GLU A 88 -3.69 -9.41 6.32
CA GLU A 88 -4.99 -8.71 6.42
C GLU A 88 -6.17 -9.66 6.17
N ASN A 89 -6.03 -10.60 5.24
CA ASN A 89 -7.08 -11.59 4.94
C ASN A 89 -7.28 -12.57 6.09
N ILE A 90 -6.20 -13.02 6.75
CA ILE A 90 -6.29 -13.89 7.94
C ILE A 90 -6.97 -13.11 9.07
N TRP A 91 -6.54 -11.87 9.34
CA TRP A 91 -7.17 -11.00 10.33
C TRP A 91 -8.66 -10.82 10.11
N ARG A 92 -9.07 -10.53 8.87
CA ARG A 92 -10.49 -10.34 8.52
C ARG A 92 -11.35 -11.58 8.78
N LYS A 93 -10.76 -12.79 8.79
CA LYS A 93 -11.47 -14.04 9.08
C LYS A 93 -11.50 -14.35 10.57
N GLU A 94 -10.39 -14.19 11.27
CA GLU A 94 -10.24 -14.58 12.68
C GLU A 94 -10.85 -13.55 13.64
N TYR A 95 -10.75 -12.25 13.32
CA TYR A 95 -11.24 -11.18 14.19
C TYR A 95 -12.74 -11.30 14.51
N PRO A 96 -13.66 -11.52 13.54
CA PRO A 96 -15.08 -11.69 13.85
C PRO A 96 -15.37 -12.90 14.76
N VAL A 97 -14.63 -14.00 14.61
CA VAL A 97 -14.79 -15.19 15.45
C VAL A 97 -14.41 -14.89 16.89
N ALA A 98 -13.26 -14.22 17.08
CA ALA A 98 -12.81 -13.80 18.40
C ALA A 98 -13.73 -12.75 19.04
N LEU A 99 -14.28 -11.83 18.23
CA LEU A 99 -15.25 -10.85 18.69
C LEU A 99 -16.55 -11.49 19.18
N ASN A 100 -17.05 -12.49 18.45
CA ASN A 100 -18.22 -13.25 18.88
C ASN A 100 -17.98 -13.96 20.21
N LEU A 101 -16.81 -14.63 20.37
CA LEU A 101 -16.46 -15.25 21.65
C LEU A 101 -16.43 -14.24 22.80
N LYS A 102 -15.80 -13.08 22.59
CA LYS A 102 -15.80 -11.99 23.60
C LYS A 102 -17.23 -11.62 24.00
N ASN A 103 -18.11 -11.41 23.03
CA ASN A 103 -19.50 -11.01 23.28
C ASN A 103 -20.29 -12.10 24.04
N GLU A 104 -20.11 -13.36 23.68
CA GLU A 104 -20.73 -14.49 24.38
C GLU A 104 -20.23 -14.61 25.82
N LEU A 105 -18.92 -14.46 26.05
CA LEU A 105 -18.35 -14.47 27.39
C LEU A 105 -18.90 -13.32 28.22
N ILE A 106 -18.95 -12.09 27.69
CA ILE A 106 -19.55 -10.95 28.40
C ILE A 106 -21.01 -11.22 28.76
N HIS A 107 -21.79 -11.78 27.84
CA HIS A 107 -23.19 -12.14 28.08
C HIS A 107 -23.32 -13.09 29.27
N ASP A 108 -22.54 -14.18 29.27
CA ASP A 108 -22.60 -15.20 30.32
C ASP A 108 -22.06 -14.69 31.65
N PHE A 109 -21.00 -13.88 31.64
CA PHE A 109 -20.46 -13.27 32.84
C PHE A 109 -21.45 -12.31 33.48
N ARG A 110 -22.15 -11.47 32.68
CA ARG A 110 -23.20 -10.59 33.19
C ARG A 110 -24.31 -11.38 33.87
N PHE A 111 -24.74 -12.50 33.29
CA PHE A 111 -25.74 -13.36 33.90
C PHE A 111 -25.24 -14.06 35.16
N ALA A 112 -24.04 -14.67 35.11
CA ALA A 112 -23.44 -15.38 36.24
C ALA A 112 -23.18 -14.45 37.43
N PHE A 113 -22.76 -13.21 37.16
CA PHE A 113 -22.39 -12.22 38.17
C PHE A 113 -23.52 -11.26 38.55
N ARG A 114 -24.76 -11.47 38.07
CA ARG A 114 -25.91 -10.57 38.29
C ARG A 114 -26.20 -10.18 39.75
N LYS A 115 -25.75 -10.98 40.72
CA LYS A 115 -25.92 -10.74 42.17
C LYS A 115 -24.66 -10.17 42.85
N ASN A 116 -23.58 -9.93 42.09
CA ASN A 116 -22.29 -9.49 42.59
C ASN A 116 -21.90 -8.15 41.91
N PRO A 117 -22.29 -6.99 42.49
CA PRO A 117 -22.05 -5.68 41.89
C PRO A 117 -20.58 -5.40 41.58
N GLU A 118 -19.65 -5.85 42.43
CA GLU A 118 -18.22 -5.68 42.21
C GLU A 118 -17.72 -6.40 40.95
N LEU A 119 -18.19 -7.63 40.71
CA LEU A 119 -17.83 -8.39 39.52
C LEU A 119 -18.45 -7.79 38.24
N LEU A 120 -19.67 -7.26 38.33
CA LEU A 120 -20.29 -6.52 37.22
C LEU A 120 -19.51 -5.24 36.89
N SER A 121 -18.99 -4.54 37.90
CA SER A 121 -18.13 -3.37 37.69
C SER A 121 -16.82 -3.73 36.97
N LYS A 122 -16.22 -4.88 37.29
CA LYS A 122 -15.04 -5.39 36.56
C LYS A 122 -15.35 -5.65 35.09
N ILE A 123 -16.49 -6.25 34.77
CA ILE A 123 -16.94 -6.45 33.38
C ILE A 123 -17.16 -5.12 32.66
N ALA A 124 -17.82 -4.16 33.31
CA ALA A 124 -18.02 -2.84 32.74
C ALA A 124 -16.70 -2.11 32.45
N ASN A 125 -15.65 -2.33 33.26
CA ASN A 125 -14.32 -1.76 33.02
C ASN A 125 -13.60 -2.42 31.84
N ILE A 126 -13.70 -3.75 31.70
CA ILE A 126 -13.19 -4.50 30.55
C ILE A 126 -13.80 -3.93 29.26
N GLU A 127 -15.10 -3.67 29.22
CA GLU A 127 -15.76 -3.18 28.00
C GLU A 127 -15.51 -1.70 27.63
N LYS A 128 -14.72 -0.93 28.38
CA LYS A 128 -14.56 0.52 28.12
C LYS A 128 -13.72 0.83 26.87
N GLY A 129 -12.82 -0.06 26.49
CA GLY A 129 -11.92 0.12 25.36
C GLY A 129 -12.55 -0.20 24.01
N ASN A 130 -12.07 0.45 22.96
CA ASN A 130 -12.58 0.29 21.59
C ASN A 130 -11.49 0.00 20.55
N SER A 131 -10.22 -0.08 20.97
CA SER A 131 -9.12 -0.42 20.07
C SER A 131 -8.95 -1.94 19.92
N TYR A 132 -8.21 -2.38 18.89
CA TYR A 132 -7.86 -3.79 18.76
C TYR A 132 -6.94 -4.29 19.88
N ALA A 133 -6.14 -3.39 20.48
CA ALA A 133 -5.33 -3.72 21.64
C ALA A 133 -6.21 -3.94 22.88
N ASP A 134 -7.20 -3.06 23.09
CA ASP A 134 -8.19 -3.24 24.16
C ASP A 134 -8.92 -4.56 23.98
N PHE A 135 -9.39 -4.86 22.77
CA PHE A 135 -10.06 -6.13 22.46
C PHE A 135 -9.23 -7.38 22.85
N VAL A 136 -7.93 -7.38 22.54
CA VAL A 136 -7.02 -8.48 22.91
C VAL A 136 -6.89 -8.58 24.43
N GLN A 137 -6.72 -7.44 25.10
CA GLN A 137 -6.64 -7.40 26.56
C GLN A 137 -7.94 -7.89 27.21
N ASP A 138 -9.09 -7.48 26.69
CA ASP A 138 -10.40 -7.85 27.21
C ASP A 138 -10.62 -9.36 27.19
N LEU A 139 -10.24 -10.04 26.10
CA LEU A 139 -10.34 -11.50 26.01
C LEU A 139 -9.50 -12.20 27.07
N ASN A 140 -8.28 -11.71 27.31
CA ASN A 140 -7.41 -12.25 28.35
C ASN A 140 -7.94 -11.95 29.76
N ASP A 141 -8.42 -10.74 30.01
CA ASP A 141 -9.01 -10.32 31.29
C ASP A 141 -10.27 -11.14 31.61
N LEU A 142 -11.12 -11.43 30.62
CA LEU A 142 -12.27 -12.32 30.75
C LEU A 142 -11.83 -13.74 31.12
N SER A 143 -10.77 -14.27 30.51
CA SER A 143 -10.22 -15.58 30.86
C SER A 143 -9.80 -15.63 32.33
N VAL A 144 -8.95 -14.69 32.76
CA VAL A 144 -8.42 -14.62 34.12
C VAL A 144 -9.55 -14.42 35.14
N LEU A 145 -10.45 -13.48 34.89
CA LEU A 145 -11.60 -13.20 35.76
C LEU A 145 -12.52 -14.42 35.86
N GLY A 146 -12.72 -15.13 34.75
CA GLY A 146 -13.56 -16.30 34.69
C GLY A 146 -12.98 -17.47 35.46
N ILE A 147 -11.69 -17.75 35.28
CA ILE A 147 -11.00 -18.84 35.99
C ILE A 147 -11.03 -18.59 37.50
N ALA A 148 -10.84 -17.35 37.94
CA ALA A 148 -10.92 -16.96 39.34
C ALA A 148 -12.32 -17.14 39.95
N ASN A 149 -13.39 -17.13 39.12
CA ASN A 149 -14.79 -17.22 39.56
C ASN A 149 -15.52 -18.41 38.94
N LEU A 150 -14.80 -19.50 38.67
CA LEU A 150 -15.28 -20.64 37.89
C LEU A 150 -16.59 -21.23 38.43
N ALA A 151 -16.73 -21.34 39.76
CA ALA A 151 -17.92 -21.90 40.40
C ALA A 151 -19.23 -21.15 40.06
N LEU A 152 -19.16 -19.85 39.79
CA LEU A 152 -20.30 -19.04 39.36
C LEU A 152 -20.60 -19.25 37.87
N LEU A 153 -19.55 -19.35 37.06
CA LEU A 153 -19.65 -19.49 35.60
C LEU A 153 -20.04 -20.90 35.15
N THR A 154 -19.71 -21.94 35.93
CA THR A 154 -20.20 -23.30 35.67
C THR A 154 -21.73 -23.38 35.72
N LYS A 155 -22.39 -22.56 36.56
CA LYS A 155 -23.86 -22.47 36.58
C LYS A 155 -24.44 -21.81 35.33
N ALA A 156 -23.62 -21.05 34.59
CA ALA A 156 -23.97 -20.45 33.31
C ALA A 156 -23.47 -21.31 32.12
N GLY A 157 -23.04 -22.56 32.36
CA GLY A 157 -22.61 -23.48 31.31
C GLY A 157 -21.17 -23.33 30.83
N ARG A 158 -20.35 -22.50 31.49
CA ARG A 158 -18.93 -22.31 31.14
C ARG A 158 -18.01 -23.27 31.89
N THR A 159 -17.01 -23.77 31.17
CA THR A 159 -15.98 -24.67 31.69
C THR A 159 -14.64 -23.94 31.80
N ARG A 160 -13.72 -24.48 32.61
CA ARG A 160 -12.34 -23.98 32.66
C ARG A 160 -11.70 -23.96 31.27
N GLU A 161 -11.86 -25.03 30.51
CA GLU A 161 -11.36 -25.17 29.14
C GLU A 161 -11.89 -24.05 28.23
N SER A 162 -13.18 -23.72 28.30
CA SER A 162 -13.73 -22.63 27.49
C SER A 162 -13.12 -21.26 27.80
N LEU A 163 -12.68 -21.05 29.04
CA LEU A 163 -12.02 -19.81 29.48
C LEU A 163 -10.53 -19.81 29.11
N GLU A 164 -9.84 -20.95 29.23
CA GLU A 164 -8.47 -21.11 28.76
C GLU A 164 -8.37 -20.90 27.24
N ASN A 165 -9.37 -21.39 26.49
CA ASN A 165 -9.49 -21.12 25.05
C ASN A 165 -9.61 -19.62 24.72
N ALA A 166 -10.23 -18.82 25.59
CA ALA A 166 -10.29 -17.37 25.40
C ALA A 166 -8.91 -16.72 25.53
N ALA A 167 -8.06 -17.16 26.47
CA ALA A 167 -6.69 -16.69 26.59
C ALA A 167 -5.81 -17.15 25.41
N LEU A 168 -5.97 -18.41 24.97
CA LEU A 168 -5.27 -18.91 23.78
C LEU A 168 -5.65 -18.11 22.53
N LEU A 169 -6.94 -17.80 22.36
CA LEU A 169 -7.41 -16.98 21.27
C LEU A 169 -6.89 -15.54 21.37
N ALA A 170 -6.85 -14.96 22.57
CA ALA A 170 -6.28 -13.63 22.81
C ALA A 170 -4.82 -13.57 22.33
N ASN A 171 -3.99 -14.54 22.71
CA ASN A 171 -2.59 -14.62 22.27
C ASN A 171 -2.48 -14.73 20.74
N ARG A 172 -3.26 -15.64 20.14
CA ARG A 172 -3.26 -15.84 18.68
C ARG A 172 -3.65 -14.56 17.92
N VAL A 173 -4.67 -13.84 18.40
CA VAL A 173 -5.11 -12.59 17.77
C VAL A 173 -4.11 -11.46 18.04
N ALA A 174 -3.44 -11.44 19.19
CA ALA A 174 -2.35 -10.50 19.47
C ALA A 174 -1.19 -10.64 18.47
N GLU A 175 -0.73 -11.88 18.24
CA GLU A 175 0.31 -12.20 17.27
C GLU A 175 -0.09 -11.81 15.85
N LEU A 176 -1.35 -12.07 15.48
CA LEU A 176 -1.89 -11.71 14.17
C LEU A 176 -1.97 -10.19 13.99
N LEU A 177 -2.42 -9.46 15.02
CA LEU A 177 -2.46 -7.99 15.01
C LEU A 177 -1.05 -7.41 14.84
N ALA A 178 -0.08 -7.95 15.58
CA ALA A 178 1.31 -7.56 15.48
C ALA A 178 1.84 -7.79 14.06
N THR A 179 1.56 -8.95 13.46
CA THR A 179 1.93 -9.29 12.08
C THR A 179 1.31 -8.33 11.07
N VAL A 180 0.01 -8.03 11.17
CA VAL A 180 -0.63 -7.07 10.25
C VAL A 180 0.02 -5.68 10.35
N ASN A 181 0.30 -5.23 11.57
CA ASN A 181 0.93 -3.93 11.80
C ASN A 181 2.37 -3.89 11.27
N SER A 182 3.17 -4.93 11.49
CA SER A 182 4.54 -5.00 10.97
C SER A 182 4.56 -5.04 9.44
N GLU A 183 3.72 -5.87 8.82
CA GLU A 183 3.63 -5.97 7.37
C GLU A 183 3.17 -4.66 6.72
N LYS A 184 2.26 -3.93 7.39
CA LYS A 184 1.84 -2.59 6.94
C LYS A 184 3.00 -1.61 6.92
N GLN A 185 3.83 -1.60 7.96
CA GLN A 185 4.99 -0.73 8.07
C GLN A 185 6.07 -1.09 7.05
N ILE A 186 6.37 -2.39 6.90
CA ILE A 186 7.32 -2.90 5.91
C ILE A 186 6.85 -2.50 4.50
N ASN A 187 5.59 -2.78 4.16
CA ASN A 187 5.03 -2.43 2.85
C ASN A 187 5.08 -0.93 2.56
N ALA A 188 4.86 -0.08 3.56
CA ALA A 188 4.96 1.37 3.42
C ALA A 188 6.37 1.82 3.03
N GLY A 189 7.41 1.24 3.63
CA GLY A 189 8.81 1.50 3.25
C GLY A 189 9.13 1.12 1.80
N PHE A 190 8.69 -0.07 1.36
CA PHE A 190 8.85 -0.48 -0.05
C PHE A 190 8.06 0.40 -1.01
N LEU A 191 6.87 0.86 -0.62
CA LEU A 191 6.05 1.78 -1.42
C LEU A 191 6.74 3.13 -1.60
N GLU A 192 7.35 3.65 -0.53
CA GLU A 192 8.10 4.91 -0.56
C GLU A 192 9.29 4.81 -1.52
N ILE A 193 10.14 3.80 -1.36
CA ILE A 193 11.29 3.57 -2.25
C ILE A 193 10.86 3.42 -3.70
N ARG A 194 9.77 2.69 -3.97
CA ARG A 194 9.21 2.56 -5.31
C ARG A 194 8.76 3.90 -5.88
N ASN A 195 8.11 4.76 -5.08
CA ASN A 195 7.66 6.07 -5.55
C ASN A 195 8.83 7.03 -5.78
N LYS A 196 9.88 6.95 -4.97
CA LYS A 196 11.13 7.69 -5.18
C LYS A 196 11.81 7.28 -6.48
N ALA A 197 11.93 5.98 -6.75
CA ALA A 197 12.47 5.47 -8.01
C ALA A 197 11.63 5.89 -9.23
N TYR A 198 10.29 5.84 -9.09
CA TYR A 198 9.38 6.38 -10.11
C TYR A 198 9.60 7.87 -10.36
N THR A 199 9.80 8.66 -9.30
CA THR A 199 10.01 10.11 -9.39
C THR A 199 11.27 10.44 -10.21
N LEU A 200 12.39 9.77 -9.93
CA LEU A 200 13.63 9.97 -10.70
C LEU A 200 13.44 9.64 -12.18
N LEU A 201 12.84 8.48 -12.48
CA LEU A 201 12.55 8.09 -13.86
C LEU A 201 11.59 9.07 -14.53
N LYS A 202 10.55 9.53 -13.81
CA LYS A 202 9.55 10.48 -14.33
C LYS A 202 10.17 11.82 -14.66
N ASN A 203 11.07 12.33 -13.83
CA ASN A 203 11.75 13.60 -14.10
C ASN A 203 12.60 13.50 -15.36
N ALA A 204 13.39 12.44 -15.52
CA ALA A 204 14.18 12.21 -16.73
C ALA A 204 13.30 12.07 -17.98
N VAL A 205 12.23 11.27 -17.89
CA VAL A 205 11.29 11.06 -19.00
C VAL A 205 10.57 12.36 -19.38
N ASP A 206 10.17 13.19 -18.41
CA ASP A 206 9.49 14.45 -18.67
C ASP A 206 10.39 15.45 -19.38
N GLU A 207 11.61 15.63 -18.88
CA GLU A 207 12.60 16.52 -19.47
C GLU A 207 12.89 16.13 -20.93
N ILE A 208 13.21 14.85 -21.17
CA ILE A 208 13.50 14.33 -22.51
C ILE A 208 12.30 14.54 -23.45
N ARG A 209 11.08 14.27 -22.97
CA ARG A 209 9.87 14.46 -23.77
C ARG A 209 9.58 15.92 -24.03
N GLU A 210 9.88 16.82 -23.11
CA GLU A 210 9.71 18.26 -23.30
C GLU A 210 10.68 18.80 -24.36
N CYS A 211 11.96 18.47 -24.25
CA CYS A 211 12.95 18.79 -25.28
C CYS A 211 12.57 18.20 -26.64
N GLY A 212 12.18 16.92 -26.69
CA GLY A 212 11.79 16.28 -27.95
C GLY A 212 10.53 16.88 -28.57
N ARG A 213 9.52 17.25 -27.77
CA ARG A 213 8.35 17.96 -28.28
C ARG A 213 8.72 19.32 -28.87
N PHE A 214 9.64 20.04 -28.24
CA PHE A 214 10.12 21.32 -28.75
C PHE A 214 10.91 21.15 -30.04
N VAL A 215 11.87 20.22 -30.10
CA VAL A 215 12.72 19.99 -31.29
C VAL A 215 11.89 19.50 -32.48
N PHE A 216 10.99 18.56 -32.26
CA PHE A 216 10.25 17.87 -33.33
C PHE A 216 8.83 18.42 -33.56
N TRP A 217 8.53 19.64 -33.10
CA TRP A 217 7.20 20.23 -33.18
C TRP A 217 6.62 20.30 -34.61
N ARG A 218 7.47 20.44 -35.64
CA ARG A 218 7.12 20.40 -37.07
C ARG A 218 7.34 19.06 -37.76
N ASN A 219 7.78 18.03 -37.03
CA ASN A 219 8.03 16.70 -37.55
C ASN A 219 7.11 15.68 -36.86
N PRO A 220 5.88 15.47 -37.36
CA PRO A 220 4.91 14.56 -36.75
C PRO A 220 5.42 13.12 -36.59
N GLU A 221 6.25 12.66 -37.53
CA GLU A 221 6.79 11.29 -37.53
C GLU A 221 7.76 11.04 -36.37
N ARG A 222 8.53 12.05 -35.95
CA ARG A 222 9.39 11.95 -34.74
C ARG A 222 8.62 12.34 -33.48
N LEU A 223 7.72 13.32 -33.55
CA LEU A 223 6.97 13.85 -32.41
C LEU A 223 6.18 12.77 -31.64
N LYS A 224 5.68 11.75 -32.35
CA LYS A 224 4.97 10.62 -31.73
C LYS A 224 5.82 9.84 -30.73
N GLY A 225 7.14 9.79 -30.91
CA GLY A 225 8.09 9.14 -29.98
C GLY A 225 8.24 9.88 -28.64
N TYR A 226 7.94 11.17 -28.61
CA TYR A 226 8.07 12.06 -27.43
C TYR A 226 6.73 12.33 -26.74
N SER A 227 5.70 11.56 -27.09
CA SER A 227 4.37 11.62 -26.50
C SER A 227 4.05 10.31 -25.78
N SER A 228 3.17 10.37 -24.78
CA SER A 228 2.66 9.15 -24.12
C SER A 228 1.54 8.54 -24.95
N ALA A 229 1.78 7.36 -25.50
CA ALA A 229 0.79 6.60 -26.26
C ALA A 229 -0.44 6.26 -25.40
N TYR A 230 -0.24 6.00 -24.11
CA TYR A 230 -1.32 5.76 -23.16
C TYR A 230 -2.29 6.95 -23.09
N TRP A 231 -1.76 8.16 -22.90
CA TRP A 231 -2.60 9.36 -22.80
C TRP A 231 -3.26 9.72 -24.12
N GLN A 232 -2.57 9.54 -25.25
CA GLN A 232 -3.17 9.72 -26.57
C GLN A 232 -4.37 8.79 -26.77
N ALA A 233 -4.20 7.49 -26.50
CA ALA A 233 -5.28 6.50 -26.64
C ALA A 233 -6.44 6.77 -25.67
N ARG A 234 -6.14 7.18 -24.43
CA ARG A 234 -7.16 7.51 -23.43
C ARG A 234 -7.95 8.76 -23.79
N ASN A 235 -7.29 9.81 -24.28
CA ASN A 235 -7.93 11.06 -24.67
C ASN A 235 -8.77 10.89 -25.94
N ALA A 236 -8.32 10.08 -26.90
CA ALA A 236 -9.09 9.77 -28.12
C ALA A 236 -10.40 9.04 -27.83
N LYS A 237 -10.48 8.29 -26.71
CA LYS A 237 -11.70 7.61 -26.25
C LYS A 237 -12.64 8.50 -25.45
N ARG A 238 -12.24 9.72 -25.08
CA ARG A 238 -13.10 10.64 -24.33
C ARG A 238 -14.13 11.22 -25.32
N PRO A 239 -15.44 11.05 -25.10
CA PRO A 239 -16.44 11.68 -25.95
C PRO A 239 -16.23 13.19 -25.94
N ALA A 240 -16.29 13.83 -27.12
CA ALA A 240 -16.23 15.27 -27.23
C ALA A 240 -17.38 15.86 -26.40
N GLU A 241 -17.07 16.72 -25.44
CA GLU A 241 -18.10 17.54 -24.78
C GLU A 241 -18.82 18.31 -25.88
N LYS A 242 -20.13 18.09 -26.03
CA LYS A 242 -20.97 18.89 -26.92
C LYS A 242 -20.79 20.36 -26.51
N PRO A 243 -20.51 21.29 -27.44
CA PRO A 243 -20.48 22.70 -27.09
C PRO A 243 -21.82 23.07 -26.45
N ALA A 244 -21.75 23.72 -25.28
CA ALA A 244 -22.92 24.21 -24.57
C ALA A 244 -23.77 25.04 -25.54
N GLY A 245 -25.03 24.65 -25.68
CA GLY A 245 -25.96 25.26 -26.63
C GLY A 245 -25.95 26.78 -26.53
N THR A 246 -25.85 27.44 -27.68
CA THR A 246 -26.14 28.86 -27.84
C THR A 246 -27.46 29.20 -27.15
N PRO A 247 -27.51 30.22 -26.29
CA PRO A 247 -28.76 30.68 -25.72
C PRO A 247 -29.61 31.28 -26.84
N THR A 248 -30.73 30.63 -27.14
CA THR A 248 -31.80 31.21 -27.98
C THR A 248 -32.44 32.37 -27.23
N ASN A 249 -32.41 33.56 -27.84
CA ASN A 249 -33.21 34.73 -27.45
C ASN A 249 -34.69 34.50 -27.69
#